data_AF-A0A8I0PDT7-F1
#
_entry.id   AF-A0A8I0PDT7-F1
#
_cell.length_a   1.000
_cell.length_b   1.000
_cell.length_c   1.000
_cell.angle_alpha   90.00
_cell.angle_beta   90.00
_cell.angle_gamma   90.00
#
_symmetry.space_group_name_H-M   'P 1'
#
loop_
_entity.id
_entity.type
_entity.pdbx_description
1 polymer ?
#
loop_
_entity_poly.entity_id
_entity_poly.type
_entity_poly.pdbx_seq_one_letter_code
_entity_poly.pdbx_strand_id
1 'polypeptide(L)'
;MDGMIFGICTVAGLLVTALCTRRAVGNPRVSTWSIAAAFGICTLGVFFAVPVVAQAAEDATGVANVGKLIAHICAILWCAALQITMVDLTYRSEYLRAAMFQRAFAAMVELAIMVPLFLAANEPDMEFTTAYVHNESVAAYLLIYLSYVLVTCGELAFMCGRTAQRNWGIRPWSGAGYALSPMAATLGIAYTVSKGSYIIFYLVDDPWPLDVEEVVSPSLSGLAVLFLFFGLTLPMVGALRERLRQRKQPAGTRRRRSAVARRTHRPRPQPYRPLGGTAHLL
;
A
#
# COMPACT_ATOMS: atom_id res chain seq x y z
N MET A 1 14.36 -11.52 19.87
CA MET A 1 14.58 -10.07 19.59
C MET A 1 13.44 -9.46 18.77
N ASP A 2 12.66 -10.29 18.07
CA ASP A 2 11.61 -9.90 17.14
C ASP A 2 10.44 -9.17 17.80
N GLY A 3 10.09 -9.55 19.04
CA GLY A 3 9.03 -8.87 19.80
C GLY A 3 9.28 -7.37 20.03
N MET A 4 10.54 -6.95 20.21
CA MET A 4 10.87 -5.52 20.34
C MET A 4 10.72 -4.78 19.01
N ILE A 5 11.15 -5.39 17.90
CA ILE A 5 11.04 -4.81 16.56
C ILE A 5 9.57 -4.65 16.20
N PHE A 6 8.76 -5.69 16.38
CA PHE A 6 7.32 -5.64 16.13
C PHE A 6 6.58 -4.69 17.07
N GLY A 7 7.02 -4.58 18.34
CA GLY A 7 6.49 -3.59 19.29
C GLY A 7 6.73 -2.15 18.83
N ILE A 8 7.96 -1.81 18.40
CA ILE A 8 8.28 -0.48 17.87
C ILE A 8 7.49 -0.20 16.58
N CYS A 9 7.39 -1.18 15.68
CA CYS A 9 6.57 -1.08 14.47
C CYS A 9 5.10 -0.83 14.78
N THR A 10 4.56 -1.46 15.83
CA THR A 10 3.16 -1.26 16.24
C THR A 10 2.93 0.17 16.73
N VAL A 11 3.80 0.71 17.58
CA VAL A 11 3.68 2.09 18.08
C VAL A 11 3.79 3.09 16.92
N ALA A 12 4.76 2.90 16.02
CA ALA A 12 4.90 3.73 14.83
C ALA A 12 3.67 3.63 13.91
N GLY A 13 3.15 2.42 13.70
CA GLY A 13 1.94 2.15 12.92
C GLY A 13 0.71 2.84 13.52
N LEU A 14 0.53 2.79 14.84
CA LEU A 14 -0.56 3.47 15.55
C LEU A 14 -0.48 4.99 15.37
N LEU A 15 0.71 5.57 15.51
CA LEU A 15 0.93 7.01 15.29
C LEU A 15 0.59 7.41 13.86
N VAL A 16 1.09 6.67 12.86
CA VAL A 16 0.81 6.93 11.43
C VAL A 16 -0.68 6.78 11.13
N THR A 17 -1.32 5.74 11.66
CA THR A 17 -2.76 5.49 11.50
C THR A 17 -3.57 6.63 12.08
N ALA A 18 -3.29 7.05 13.31
CA ALA A 18 -3.99 8.17 13.95
C ALA A 18 -3.85 9.47 13.16
N LEU A 19 -2.66 9.75 12.61
CA LEU A 19 -2.42 10.91 11.74
C LEU A 19 -3.20 10.81 10.41
N CYS A 20 -3.24 9.63 9.80
CA CYS A 20 -3.97 9.40 8.55
C CYS A 20 -5.48 9.50 8.75
N THR A 21 -6.02 8.91 9.82
CA THR A 21 -7.45 9.00 10.18
C THR A 21 -7.86 10.43 10.46
N ARG A 22 -7.08 11.19 11.23
CA ARG A 22 -7.34 12.64 11.44
C ARG A 22 -7.38 13.41 10.13
N ARG A 23 -6.51 13.07 9.17
CA ARG A 23 -6.50 13.69 7.85
C ARG A 23 -7.69 13.27 6.99
N ALA A 24 -8.14 12.02 7.08
CA ALA A 24 -9.31 11.52 6.39
C ALA A 24 -10.60 12.23 6.84
N VAL A 25 -10.74 12.46 8.15
CA VAL A 25 -11.85 13.25 8.72
C VAL A 25 -11.85 14.68 8.18
N GLY A 26 -10.67 15.29 8.02
CA GLY A 26 -10.54 16.65 7.46
C GLY A 26 -10.64 16.74 5.92
N ASN A 27 -10.58 15.63 5.19
CA ASN A 27 -10.66 15.60 3.73
C ASN A 27 -11.18 14.23 3.24
N PRO A 28 -12.52 14.06 3.16
CA PRO A 28 -13.15 12.76 2.95
C PRO A 28 -13.07 12.30 1.49
N ARG A 29 -11.86 12.07 0.99
CA ARG A 29 -11.61 11.36 -0.27
C ARG A 29 -11.44 9.87 -0.01
N VAL A 30 -11.85 9.05 -0.98
CA VAL A 30 -11.73 7.59 -0.93
C VAL A 30 -10.27 7.18 -0.69
N SER A 31 -9.30 7.72 -1.44
CA SER A 31 -7.87 7.47 -1.19
C SER A 31 -7.41 7.78 0.23
N THR A 32 -7.85 8.88 0.85
CA THR A 32 -7.41 9.23 2.21
C THR A 32 -7.91 8.20 3.23
N TRP A 33 -9.14 7.73 3.07
CA TRP A 33 -9.71 6.67 3.91
C TRP A 33 -9.07 5.31 3.63
N SER A 34 -8.81 4.97 2.37
CA SER A 34 -8.13 3.72 2.01
C SER A 34 -6.70 3.68 2.54
N ILE A 35 -5.96 4.80 2.51
CA ILE A 35 -4.63 4.90 3.13
C ILE A 35 -4.71 4.73 4.65
N ALA A 36 -5.67 5.39 5.30
CA ALA A 36 -5.86 5.26 6.74
C ALA A 36 -6.22 3.81 7.13
N ALA A 37 -7.11 3.18 6.37
CA ALA A 37 -7.48 1.78 6.52
C ALA A 37 -6.26 0.86 6.31
N ALA A 38 -5.48 1.07 5.25
CA ALA A 38 -4.27 0.28 4.97
C ALA A 38 -3.29 0.32 6.16
N PHE A 39 -3.02 1.51 6.70
CA PHE A 39 -2.12 1.61 7.85
C PHE A 39 -2.72 1.01 9.13
N GLY A 40 -4.02 1.21 9.39
CA GLY A 40 -4.68 0.62 10.56
C GLY A 40 -4.68 -0.90 10.51
N ILE A 41 -5.01 -1.47 9.36
CA ILE A 41 -5.04 -2.93 9.14
C ILE A 41 -3.62 -3.50 9.24
N CYS A 42 -2.62 -2.86 8.65
CA CYS A 42 -1.22 -3.28 8.77
C CYS A 42 -0.74 -3.26 10.22
N THR A 43 -1.09 -2.20 10.97
CA THR A 43 -0.77 -2.09 12.40
C THR A 43 -1.41 -3.23 13.20
N LEU A 44 -2.66 -3.56 12.91
CA LEU A 44 -3.34 -4.68 13.54
C LEU A 44 -2.65 -6.01 13.23
N GLY A 45 -2.28 -6.24 11.96
CA GLY A 45 -1.55 -7.44 11.56
C GLY A 45 -0.19 -7.58 12.26
N VAL A 46 0.57 -6.48 12.37
CA VAL A 46 1.86 -6.48 13.09
C VAL A 46 1.66 -6.70 14.60
N PHE A 47 0.59 -6.16 15.18
CA PHE A 47 0.27 -6.37 16.60
C PHE A 47 0.01 -7.86 16.89
N PHE A 48 -0.79 -8.53 16.07
CA PHE A 48 -1.04 -9.98 16.21
C PHE A 48 0.15 -10.85 15.83
N ALA A 49 1.15 -10.32 15.12
CA ALA A 49 2.40 -11.01 14.85
C ALA A 49 3.36 -11.04 16.05
N VAL A 50 3.09 -10.28 17.12
CA VAL A 50 3.87 -10.34 18.37
C VAL A 50 3.56 -11.65 19.09
N PRO A 51 4.57 -12.50 19.41
CA PRO A 51 4.32 -13.82 20.01
C PRO A 51 3.46 -13.79 21.28
N VAL A 52 3.69 -12.80 22.15
CA VAL A 52 2.91 -12.61 23.39
C VAL A 52 1.44 -12.30 23.11
N VAL A 53 1.16 -11.54 22.05
CA VAL A 53 -0.21 -11.18 21.65
C VAL A 53 -0.88 -12.37 20.98
N ALA A 54 -0.15 -13.11 20.15
CA ALA A 54 -0.64 -14.33 19.53
C ALA A 54 -1.05 -15.37 20.59
N GLN A 55 -0.17 -15.62 21.58
CA GLN A 55 -0.45 -16.52 22.71
C GLN A 55 -1.65 -16.06 23.52
N ALA A 56 -1.73 -14.77 23.86
CA ALA A 56 -2.89 -14.24 24.59
C ALA A 56 -4.21 -14.38 23.80
N ALA A 57 -4.17 -14.26 22.47
CA ALA A 57 -5.33 -14.46 21.62
C ALA A 57 -5.74 -15.94 21.53
N GLU A 58 -4.77 -16.85 21.48
CA GLU A 58 -4.99 -18.29 21.53
C GLU A 58 -5.61 -18.70 22.87
N ASP A 59 -5.06 -18.23 23.99
CA ASP A 59 -5.58 -18.47 25.34
C ASP A 59 -7.03 -17.96 25.50
N ALA A 60 -7.35 -16.82 24.90
CA ALA A 60 -8.67 -16.22 24.98
C ALA A 60 -9.72 -16.89 24.08
N THR A 61 -9.32 -17.37 22.91
CA THR A 61 -10.25 -17.95 21.92
C THR A 61 -10.33 -19.47 22.00
N GLY A 62 -9.33 -20.13 22.58
CA GLY A 62 -9.17 -21.59 22.57
C GLY A 62 -8.81 -22.16 21.19
N VAL A 63 -8.50 -21.31 20.21
CA VAL A 63 -8.14 -21.72 18.85
C VAL A 63 -6.64 -21.52 18.66
N ALA A 64 -5.91 -22.62 18.50
CA ALA A 64 -4.48 -22.58 18.16
C ALA A 64 -4.27 -21.78 16.87
N ASN A 65 -3.15 -21.04 16.78
CA ASN A 65 -2.76 -20.23 15.62
C ASN A 65 -3.69 -19.08 15.23
N VAL A 66 -4.66 -18.70 16.07
CA VAL A 66 -5.63 -17.64 15.72
C VAL A 66 -4.93 -16.31 15.40
N GLY A 67 -3.83 -15.99 16.10
CA GLY A 67 -3.05 -14.78 15.86
C GLY A 67 -2.48 -14.74 14.45
N LYS A 68 -2.06 -15.90 13.93
CA LYS A 68 -1.49 -16.03 12.59
C LYS A 68 -2.55 -15.92 11.49
N LEU A 69 -3.72 -16.53 11.71
CA LEU A 69 -4.86 -16.34 10.82
C LEU A 69 -5.24 -14.86 10.75
N ILE A 70 -5.36 -14.18 11.89
CA ILE A 70 -5.68 -12.76 11.95
C ILE A 70 -4.62 -11.94 11.20
N ALA A 71 -3.33 -12.25 11.37
CA ALA A 71 -2.25 -11.59 10.66
C ALA A 71 -2.37 -11.75 9.14
N HIS A 72 -2.68 -12.96 8.63
CA HIS A 72 -2.89 -13.19 7.20
C HIS A 72 -4.13 -12.47 6.65
N ILE A 73 -5.25 -12.49 7.39
CA ILE A 73 -6.45 -11.73 7.03
C ILE A 73 -6.12 -10.24 6.94
N CYS A 74 -5.39 -9.71 7.91
CA CYS A 74 -4.93 -8.33 7.90
C CYS A 74 -4.02 -8.04 6.69
N ALA A 75 -3.10 -8.95 6.35
CA ALA A 75 -2.22 -8.79 5.18
C ALA A 75 -3.02 -8.71 3.86
N ILE A 76 -4.05 -9.55 3.68
CA ILE A 76 -4.92 -9.53 2.50
C ILE A 76 -5.70 -8.22 2.43
N LEU A 77 -6.35 -7.83 3.53
CA LEU A 77 -7.13 -6.60 3.60
C LEU A 77 -6.24 -5.36 3.39
N TRP A 78 -5.00 -5.39 3.90
CA TRP A 78 -4.00 -4.35 3.67
C TRP A 78 -3.65 -4.24 2.19
N CYS A 79 -3.35 -5.36 1.53
CA CYS A 79 -3.07 -5.42 0.09
C CYS A 79 -4.24 -4.88 -0.74
N ALA A 80 -5.47 -5.28 -0.42
CA ALA A 80 -6.68 -4.77 -1.05
C ALA A 80 -6.82 -3.25 -0.88
N ALA A 81 -6.59 -2.72 0.33
CA ALA A 81 -6.66 -1.29 0.63
C ALA A 81 -5.58 -0.49 -0.14
N LEU A 82 -4.38 -1.04 -0.30
CA LEU A 82 -3.31 -0.44 -1.11
C LEU A 82 -3.65 -0.41 -2.59
N GLN A 83 -4.17 -1.51 -3.14
CA GLN A 83 -4.60 -1.56 -4.53
C GLN A 83 -5.74 -0.58 -4.80
N ILE A 84 -6.73 -0.48 -3.91
CA ILE A 84 -7.82 0.50 -4.00
C ILE A 84 -7.26 1.93 -4.00
N THR A 85 -6.31 2.22 -3.11
CA THR A 85 -5.64 3.52 -3.06
C THR A 85 -4.98 3.85 -4.40
N MET A 86 -4.28 2.89 -5.00
CA MET A 86 -3.61 3.09 -6.28
C MET A 86 -4.58 3.26 -7.44
N VAL A 87 -5.71 2.56 -7.43
CA VAL A 87 -6.78 2.75 -8.41
C VAL A 87 -7.34 4.17 -8.35
N ASP A 88 -7.63 4.68 -7.14
CA ASP A 88 -8.13 6.05 -6.94
C ASP A 88 -7.13 7.12 -7.41
N LEU A 89 -5.83 6.85 -7.27
CA LEU A 89 -4.78 7.76 -7.72
C LEU A 89 -4.55 7.73 -9.23
N THR A 90 -4.88 6.63 -9.91
CA THR A 90 -4.47 6.39 -11.31
C THR A 90 -5.62 6.50 -12.31
N TYR A 91 -6.84 6.10 -11.94
CA TYR A 91 -7.98 5.99 -12.85
C TYR A 91 -8.98 7.15 -12.69
N ARG A 92 -9.73 7.44 -13.75
CA ARG A 92 -10.88 8.37 -13.73
C ARG A 92 -12.07 7.73 -13.00
N SER A 93 -12.91 8.57 -12.38
CA SER A 93 -14.05 8.18 -11.53
C SER A 93 -15.02 7.19 -12.17
N GLU A 94 -15.14 7.18 -13.50
CA GLU A 94 -16.05 6.31 -14.25
C GLU A 94 -15.68 4.81 -14.15
N TYR A 95 -14.39 4.48 -14.06
CA TYR A 95 -13.91 3.08 -13.95
C TYR A 95 -13.59 2.66 -12.51
N LEU A 96 -13.63 3.62 -11.59
CA LEU A 96 -13.17 3.45 -10.21
C LEU A 96 -13.98 2.39 -9.46
N ARG A 97 -15.31 2.44 -9.59
CA ARG A 97 -16.21 1.54 -8.85
C ARG A 97 -16.04 0.07 -9.28
N ALA A 98 -15.91 -0.19 -10.58
CA ALA A 98 -15.70 -1.53 -11.10
C ALA A 98 -14.34 -2.09 -10.68
N ALA A 99 -13.27 -1.28 -10.81
CA ALA A 99 -11.92 -1.69 -10.43
C ALA A 99 -11.76 -1.89 -8.91
N MET A 100 -12.48 -1.13 -8.08
CA MET A 100 -12.55 -1.35 -6.64
C MET A 100 -13.32 -2.64 -6.30
N PHE A 101 -14.46 -2.87 -6.94
CA PHE A 101 -15.27 -4.06 -6.70
C PHE A 101 -14.52 -5.33 -7.07
N GLN A 102 -13.81 -5.34 -8.20
CA GLN A 102 -12.99 -6.49 -8.63
C GLN A 102 -11.93 -6.86 -7.58
N ARG A 103 -11.25 -5.86 -6.99
CA ARG A 103 -10.21 -6.07 -5.97
C ARG A 103 -10.77 -6.51 -4.63
N ALA A 104 -11.88 -5.88 -4.21
CA ALA A 104 -12.60 -6.29 -3.01
C ALA A 104 -13.15 -7.72 -3.15
N PHE A 105 -13.70 -8.06 -4.32
CA PHE A 105 -14.17 -9.40 -4.63
C PHE A 105 -13.04 -10.43 -4.60
N ALA A 106 -11.90 -10.14 -5.23
CA ALA A 106 -10.72 -11.01 -5.18
C ALA A 106 -10.25 -11.26 -3.73
N ALA A 107 -10.18 -10.21 -2.91
CA ALA A 107 -9.84 -10.35 -1.48
C ALA A 107 -10.88 -11.19 -0.71
N MET A 108 -12.17 -11.00 -0.98
CA MET A 108 -13.24 -11.77 -0.34
C MET A 108 -13.21 -13.26 -0.74
N VAL A 109 -12.95 -13.56 -2.01
CA VAL A 109 -12.79 -14.94 -2.49
C VAL A 109 -11.59 -15.60 -1.83
N GLU A 110 -10.45 -14.90 -1.77
CA GLU A 110 -9.26 -15.39 -1.09
C GLU A 110 -9.54 -15.72 0.38
N LEU A 111 -10.19 -14.81 1.11
CA LEU A 111 -10.58 -15.03 2.51
C LEU A 111 -11.56 -16.21 2.66
N ALA A 112 -12.53 -16.34 1.74
CA ALA A 112 -13.51 -17.42 1.75
C ALA A 112 -12.87 -18.79 1.47
N ILE A 113 -11.71 -18.84 0.80
CA ILE A 113 -10.93 -20.06 0.59
C ILE A 113 -10.00 -20.32 1.78
N MET A 114 -9.27 -19.30 2.25
CA MET A 114 -8.30 -19.44 3.34
C MET A 114 -8.93 -19.82 4.68
N VAL A 115 -10.09 -19.27 5.05
CA VAL A 115 -10.68 -19.53 6.37
C VAL A 115 -11.11 -21.00 6.53
N PRO A 116 -11.83 -21.63 5.58
CA PRO A 116 -12.13 -23.06 5.66
C PRO A 116 -10.88 -23.95 5.62
N LEU A 117 -9.89 -23.63 4.78
CA LEU A 117 -8.62 -24.36 4.71
C LEU A 117 -7.87 -24.29 6.04
N PHE A 118 -7.85 -23.13 6.70
CA PHE A 118 -7.30 -22.99 8.03
C PHE A 118 -8.05 -23.86 9.04
N LEU A 119 -9.38 -23.78 9.09
CA LEU A 119 -10.19 -24.57 10.02
C LEU A 119 -10.04 -26.09 9.80
N ALA A 120 -9.84 -26.52 8.55
CA ALA A 120 -9.62 -27.92 8.21
C ALA A 120 -8.21 -28.41 8.56
N ALA A 121 -7.20 -27.54 8.47
CA ALA A 121 -5.79 -27.88 8.73
C ALA A 121 -5.33 -27.59 10.17
N ASN A 122 -6.13 -26.88 10.96
CA ASN A 122 -5.76 -26.45 12.30
C ASN A 122 -5.91 -27.60 13.31
N GLU A 123 -4.78 -28.24 13.63
CA GLU A 123 -4.68 -29.15 14.78
C GLU A 123 -4.01 -28.44 15.97
N PRO A 124 -4.38 -28.77 17.22
CA PRO A 124 -3.92 -28.07 18.43
C PRO A 124 -2.40 -27.97 18.61
N ASP A 125 -1.63 -28.87 18.00
CA ASP A 125 -0.17 -28.96 18.13
C ASP A 125 0.60 -28.59 16.84
N MET A 126 -0.08 -28.11 15.79
CA MET A 126 0.56 -27.72 14.52
C MET A 126 0.63 -26.21 14.37
N GLU A 127 1.83 -25.64 14.24
CA GLU A 127 1.95 -24.23 13.86
C GLU A 127 1.83 -24.07 12.34
N PHE A 128 1.18 -23.01 11.85
CA PHE A 128 1.16 -22.70 10.40
C PHE A 128 2.49 -22.11 9.91
N THR A 129 3.63 -22.65 10.33
CA THR A 129 5.00 -22.22 9.97
C THR A 129 5.58 -23.12 8.88
N THR A 130 6.69 -22.68 8.28
CA THR A 130 7.46 -23.48 7.32
C THR A 130 8.00 -24.79 7.91
N ALA A 131 7.98 -24.92 9.25
CA ALA A 131 8.31 -26.13 9.98
C ALA A 131 7.25 -27.25 9.87
N TYR A 132 5.99 -26.93 9.52
CA TYR A 132 4.89 -27.92 9.39
C TYR A 132 4.41 -28.11 7.94
N VAL A 133 5.27 -27.79 6.96
CA VAL A 133 4.95 -27.98 5.52
C VAL A 133 4.69 -29.45 5.16
N HIS A 134 5.07 -30.40 6.03
CA HIS A 134 4.73 -31.83 5.91
C HIS A 134 3.22 -32.08 5.81
N ASN A 135 2.38 -31.17 6.34
CA ASN A 135 0.94 -31.24 6.14
C ASN A 135 0.54 -30.55 4.83
N GLU A 136 0.10 -31.35 3.85
CA GLU A 136 -0.31 -30.90 2.52
C GLU A 136 -1.35 -29.76 2.57
N SER A 137 -2.22 -29.75 3.59
CA SER A 137 -3.25 -28.72 3.77
C SER A 137 -2.65 -27.38 4.19
N VAL A 138 -1.60 -27.39 5.02
CA VAL A 138 -0.85 -26.19 5.43
C VAL A 138 -0.03 -25.65 4.26
N ALA A 139 0.60 -26.53 3.49
CA ALA A 139 1.33 -26.16 2.28
C ALA A 139 0.41 -25.50 1.24
N ALA A 140 -0.76 -26.09 0.96
CA ALA A 140 -1.76 -25.54 0.06
C ALA A 140 -2.26 -24.16 0.53
N TYR A 141 -2.57 -24.02 1.82
CA TYR A 141 -2.98 -22.75 2.42
C TYR A 141 -1.92 -21.66 2.24
N LEU A 142 -0.64 -21.98 2.52
CA LEU A 142 0.45 -21.03 2.37
C LEU A 142 0.70 -20.65 0.91
N LEU A 143 0.63 -21.59 -0.03
CA LEU A 143 0.79 -21.31 -1.46
C LEU A 143 -0.32 -20.42 -2.01
N ILE A 144 -1.57 -20.65 -1.62
CA ILE A 144 -2.72 -19.82 -1.99
C ILE A 144 -2.48 -18.38 -1.51
N TYR A 145 -2.19 -18.22 -0.22
CA TYR A 145 -1.86 -16.92 0.37
C TYR A 145 -0.69 -16.21 -0.34
N LEU A 146 0.42 -16.93 -0.58
CA LEU A 146 1.61 -16.38 -1.23
C LEU A 146 1.32 -15.98 -2.68
N SER A 147 0.46 -16.71 -3.39
CA SER A 147 0.05 -16.37 -4.74
C SER A 147 -0.71 -15.04 -4.79
N TYR A 148 -1.62 -14.82 -3.85
CA TYR A 148 -2.35 -13.55 -3.74
C TYR A 148 -1.41 -12.39 -3.44
N VAL A 149 -0.50 -12.55 -2.47
CA VAL A 149 0.52 -11.53 -2.15
C VAL A 149 1.43 -11.26 -3.35
N LEU A 150 1.85 -12.29 -4.09
CA LEU A 150 2.68 -12.14 -5.29
C LEU A 150 1.96 -11.30 -6.36
N VAL A 151 0.69 -11.62 -6.66
CA VAL A 151 -0.11 -10.88 -7.65
C VAL A 151 -0.31 -9.43 -7.21
N THR A 152 -0.69 -9.20 -5.94
CA THR A 152 -0.94 -7.85 -5.43
C THR A 152 0.33 -7.00 -5.38
N CYS A 153 1.47 -7.57 -4.97
CA CYS A 153 2.78 -6.90 -5.05
C CYS A 153 3.18 -6.62 -6.50
N GLY A 154 2.95 -7.55 -7.44
CA GLY A 154 3.18 -7.33 -8.87
C GLY A 154 2.38 -6.15 -9.43
N GLU A 155 1.08 -6.10 -9.15
CA GLU A 155 0.24 -4.95 -9.53
C GLU A 155 0.75 -3.65 -8.91
N LEU A 156 1.13 -3.68 -7.64
CA LEU A 156 1.60 -2.52 -6.92
C LEU A 156 2.93 -1.99 -7.51
N ALA A 157 3.87 -2.88 -7.79
CA ALA A 157 5.13 -2.54 -8.45
C ALA A 157 4.88 -1.86 -9.80
N PHE A 158 3.97 -2.41 -10.61
CA PHE A 158 3.60 -1.85 -11.91
C PHE A 158 2.95 -0.47 -11.79
N MET A 159 1.92 -0.33 -10.94
CA MET A 159 1.17 0.92 -10.80
C MET A 159 2.01 2.03 -10.16
N CYS A 160 2.74 1.72 -9.08
CA CYS A 160 3.61 2.69 -8.42
C CYS A 160 4.79 3.07 -9.31
N GLY A 161 5.42 2.10 -9.99
CA GLY A 161 6.52 2.36 -10.92
C GLY A 161 6.11 3.29 -12.07
N ARG A 162 4.98 3.02 -12.72
CA ARG A 162 4.43 3.88 -13.77
C ARG A 162 4.09 5.29 -13.26
N THR A 163 3.57 5.39 -12.04
CA THR A 163 3.23 6.67 -11.41
C THR A 163 4.49 7.45 -11.00
N ALA A 164 5.54 6.76 -10.55
CA ALA A 164 6.83 7.36 -10.23
C ALA A 164 7.47 7.98 -11.47
N GLN A 165 7.51 7.24 -12.58
CA GLN A 165 8.06 7.71 -13.86
C GLN A 165 7.33 8.97 -14.37
N ARG A 166 5.99 9.01 -14.29
CA ARG A 166 5.20 10.18 -14.72
C ARG A 166 5.42 11.42 -13.85
N ASN A 167 5.72 11.24 -12.57
CA ASN A 167 5.93 12.34 -11.63
C ASN A 167 7.39 12.76 -11.48
N TRP A 168 8.31 12.01 -12.08
CA TRP A 168 9.75 12.28 -12.07
C TRP A 168 10.03 13.60 -12.80
N GLY A 169 10.28 14.66 -12.03
CA GLY A 169 10.58 16.01 -12.54
C GLY A 169 9.55 17.10 -12.20
N ILE A 170 8.30 16.74 -11.84
CA ILE A 170 7.26 17.74 -11.50
C ILE A 170 7.19 17.96 -9.97
N ARG A 171 7.26 16.88 -9.19
CA ARG A 171 7.17 16.91 -7.72
C ARG A 171 8.19 15.96 -7.11
N PRO A 172 9.38 16.43 -6.72
CA PRO A 172 10.48 15.56 -6.29
C PRO A 172 10.13 14.70 -5.07
N TRP A 173 9.32 15.22 -4.14
CA TRP A 173 8.90 14.48 -2.94
C TRP A 173 7.86 13.39 -3.23
N SER A 174 6.93 13.64 -4.15
CA SER A 174 5.97 12.62 -4.59
C SER A 174 6.65 11.56 -5.45
N GLY A 175 7.56 11.97 -6.33
CA GLY A 175 8.36 11.04 -7.15
C GLY A 175 9.21 10.09 -6.31
N ALA A 176 9.90 10.59 -5.28
CA ALA A 176 10.69 9.77 -4.37
C ALA A 176 9.83 8.75 -3.59
N GLY A 177 8.67 9.17 -3.08
CA GLY A 177 7.75 8.26 -2.38
C GLY A 177 7.24 7.15 -3.29
N TYR A 178 6.77 7.49 -4.48
CA TYR A 178 6.31 6.52 -5.47
C TYR A 178 7.44 5.66 -6.04
N ALA A 179 8.71 6.05 -5.92
CA ALA A 179 9.85 5.22 -6.32
C ALA A 179 10.26 4.21 -5.24
N LEU A 180 10.01 4.51 -3.96
CA LEU A 180 10.23 3.57 -2.86
C LEU A 180 9.15 2.49 -2.79
N SER A 181 7.90 2.80 -3.14
CA SER A 181 6.81 1.83 -3.18
C SER A 181 7.03 0.62 -4.14
N PRO A 182 7.54 0.77 -5.38
CA PRO A 182 7.84 -0.36 -6.24
C PRO A 182 9.04 -1.15 -5.73
N MET A 183 10.03 -0.51 -5.10
CA MET A 183 11.12 -1.24 -4.43
C MET A 183 10.58 -2.14 -3.31
N ALA A 184 9.69 -1.60 -2.47
CA ALA A 184 9.00 -2.38 -1.44
C ALA A 184 8.21 -3.55 -2.04
N ALA A 185 7.49 -3.31 -3.14
CA ALA A 185 6.72 -4.34 -3.81
C ALA A 185 7.62 -5.43 -4.43
N THR A 186 8.78 -5.07 -4.99
CA THR A 186 9.78 -6.03 -5.47
C THR A 186 10.36 -6.89 -4.35
N LEU A 187 10.60 -6.31 -3.17
CA LEU A 187 10.99 -7.08 -1.98
C LEU A 187 9.86 -8.03 -1.53
N GLY A 188 8.60 -7.60 -1.61
CA GLY A 188 7.44 -8.47 -1.36
C GLY A 188 7.36 -9.65 -2.33
N ILE A 189 7.62 -9.41 -3.62
CA ILE A 189 7.75 -10.48 -4.64
C ILE A 189 8.91 -11.43 -4.32
N ALA A 190 10.07 -10.88 -3.94
CA ALA A 190 11.22 -11.70 -3.57
C ALA A 190 10.92 -12.59 -2.34
N TYR A 191 10.22 -12.04 -1.34
CA TYR A 191 9.72 -12.78 -0.19
C TYR A 191 8.79 -13.92 -0.62
N THR A 192 7.78 -13.65 -1.46
CA THR A 192 6.82 -14.68 -1.85
C THR A 192 7.45 -15.76 -2.72
N VAL A 193 8.37 -15.39 -3.61
CA VAL A 193 9.13 -16.34 -4.42
C VAL A 193 10.05 -17.19 -3.53
N SER A 194 10.79 -16.59 -2.60
CA SER A 194 11.66 -17.33 -1.67
C SER A 194 10.87 -18.35 -0.86
N LYS A 195 9.80 -17.90 -0.19
CA LYS A 195 8.98 -18.76 0.67
C LYS A 195 8.17 -19.79 -0.13
N GLY A 196 7.64 -19.40 -1.28
CA GLY A 196 6.89 -20.29 -2.17
C GLY A 196 7.80 -21.36 -2.79
N SER A 197 9.01 -20.98 -3.20
CA SER A 197 9.99 -21.93 -3.74
C SER A 197 10.38 -22.96 -2.70
N TYR A 198 10.57 -22.56 -1.43
CA TYR A 198 10.84 -23.51 -0.35
C TYR A 198 9.73 -24.55 -0.22
N ILE A 199 8.46 -24.12 -0.19
CA ILE A 199 7.32 -25.03 -0.09
C ILE A 199 7.27 -25.98 -1.29
N ILE A 200 7.53 -25.48 -2.50
CA ILE A 200 7.53 -26.32 -3.72
C ILE A 200 8.68 -27.33 -3.69
N PHE A 201 9.90 -26.91 -3.36
CA PHE A 201 11.06 -27.80 -3.27
C PHE A 201 10.89 -28.86 -2.21
N TYR A 202 10.23 -28.50 -1.10
CA TYR A 202 9.87 -29.45 -0.07
C TYR A 202 8.86 -30.50 -0.57
N LEU A 203 7.87 -30.12 -1.38
CA LEU A 203 6.93 -31.06 -2.01
C LEU A 203 7.60 -31.99 -3.04
N VAL A 204 8.82 -31.66 -3.49
CA VAL A 204 9.62 -32.45 -4.44
C VAL A 204 10.78 -33.18 -3.73
N ASP A 205 10.74 -33.26 -2.39
CA ASP A 205 11.74 -33.92 -1.53
C ASP A 205 13.17 -33.37 -1.65
N ASP A 206 13.36 -32.12 -2.11
CA ASP A 206 14.67 -31.44 -2.19
C ASP A 206 14.68 -30.07 -1.48
N PRO A 207 14.33 -29.98 -0.18
CA PRO A 207 14.32 -28.71 0.53
C PRO A 207 15.74 -28.21 0.86
N TRP A 208 15.97 -26.92 0.63
CA TRP A 208 17.15 -26.21 1.17
C TRP A 208 17.04 -26.03 2.71
N PRO A 209 18.12 -25.64 3.42
CA PRO A 209 18.12 -25.57 4.89
C PRO A 209 17.09 -24.57 5.47
N LEU A 210 16.28 -25.05 6.42
CA LEU A 210 15.24 -24.28 7.13
C LEU A 210 15.80 -23.00 7.80
N ASP A 211 16.99 -23.10 8.40
CA ASP A 211 17.64 -21.99 9.11
C ASP A 211 17.86 -20.75 8.22
N VAL A 212 18.05 -20.97 6.91
CA VAL A 212 18.23 -19.88 5.94
C VAL A 212 16.89 -19.24 5.59
N GLU A 213 15.84 -20.04 5.44
CA GLU A 213 14.49 -19.55 5.13
C GLU A 213 13.91 -18.73 6.29
N GLU A 214 14.07 -19.20 7.52
CA GLU A 214 13.55 -18.53 8.72
C GLU A 214 14.21 -17.17 8.99
N VAL A 215 15.43 -16.94 8.49
CA VAL A 215 16.12 -15.64 8.60
C VAL A 215 15.79 -14.73 7.42
N VAL A 216 15.78 -15.26 6.20
CA VAL A 216 15.61 -14.47 4.97
C VAL A 216 14.18 -13.99 4.80
N SER A 217 13.19 -14.86 5.05
CA SER A 217 11.78 -14.55 4.81
C SER A 217 11.24 -13.41 5.69
N PRO A 218 11.44 -13.40 7.02
CA PRO A 218 10.99 -12.29 7.86
C PRO A 218 11.74 -10.99 7.58
N SER A 219 13.03 -11.08 7.26
CA SER A 219 13.86 -9.91 6.93
C SER A 219 13.38 -9.22 5.66
N LEU A 220 13.11 -9.98 4.59
CA LEU A 220 12.57 -9.46 3.34
C LEU A 220 11.17 -8.84 3.53
N SER A 221 10.29 -9.52 4.25
CA SER A 221 8.94 -9.03 4.55
C SER A 221 8.99 -7.73 5.38
N GLY A 222 9.79 -7.70 6.44
CA GLY A 222 9.96 -6.52 7.30
C GLY A 222 10.52 -5.32 6.54
N LEU A 223 11.55 -5.53 5.71
CA LEU A 223 12.10 -4.48 4.85
C LEU A 223 11.06 -3.99 3.83
N ALA A 224 10.33 -4.90 3.17
CA ALA A 224 9.28 -4.52 2.24
C ALA A 224 8.25 -3.61 2.91
N VAL A 225 7.75 -4.00 4.09
CA VAL A 225 6.79 -3.22 4.86
C VAL A 225 7.34 -1.83 5.22
N LEU A 226 8.58 -1.74 5.71
CA LEU A 226 9.22 -0.46 6.05
C LEU A 226 9.34 0.46 4.83
N PHE A 227 9.89 -0.03 3.72
CA PHE A 227 10.01 0.74 2.48
C PHE A 227 8.64 1.21 1.99
N LEU A 228 7.60 0.38 2.15
CA LEU A 228 6.24 0.74 1.76
C LEU A 228 5.67 1.85 2.66
N PHE A 229 5.85 1.74 3.98
CA PHE A 229 5.47 2.78 4.94
C PHE A 229 6.14 4.10 4.60
N PHE A 230 7.46 4.10 4.36
CA PHE A 230 8.18 5.31 3.95
C PHE A 230 7.65 5.84 2.61
N GLY A 231 7.53 4.97 1.60
CA GLY A 231 7.09 5.33 0.25
C GLY A 231 5.71 5.98 0.22
N LEU A 232 4.76 5.51 1.03
CA LEU A 232 3.39 6.06 1.09
C LEU A 232 3.28 7.29 2.01
N THR A 233 4.14 7.41 3.01
CA THR A 233 4.14 8.56 3.95
C THR A 233 4.81 9.79 3.33
N LEU A 234 5.85 9.62 2.51
CA LEU A 234 6.60 10.70 1.86
C LEU A 234 5.73 11.67 1.03
N PRO A 235 4.82 11.19 0.14
CA PRO A 235 3.89 12.05 -0.59
C PRO A 235 2.95 12.83 0.36
N MET A 236 2.55 12.23 1.48
CA MET A 236 1.70 12.87 2.48
C MET A 236 2.41 14.02 3.20
N VAL A 237 3.68 13.82 3.57
CA VAL A 237 4.54 14.84 4.21
C VAL A 237 4.85 15.97 3.22
N GLY A 238 5.15 15.64 1.96
CA GLY A 238 5.36 16.62 0.89
C GLY A 238 4.15 17.54 0.71
N ALA A 239 2.95 16.96 0.63
CA ALA A 239 1.70 17.72 0.52
C ALA A 239 1.40 18.59 1.76
N LEU A 240 1.75 18.11 2.96
CA LEU A 240 1.58 18.89 4.19
C LEU A 240 2.55 20.08 4.23
N ARG A 241 3.81 19.88 3.83
CA ARG A 241 4.83 20.93 3.78
C ARG A 241 4.48 22.01 2.77
N GLU A 242 3.95 21.65 1.60
CA GLU A 242 3.44 22.61 0.61
C GLU A 242 2.27 23.45 1.18
N ARG A 243 1.31 22.82 1.85
CA ARG A 243 0.21 23.54 2.52
C ARG A 243 0.70 24.49 3.61
N LEU A 244 1.67 24.07 4.42
CA LEU A 244 2.27 24.93 5.45
C LEU A 244 3.04 26.09 4.82
N ARG A 245 3.76 25.86 3.71
CA ARG A 245 4.44 26.92 2.96
C ARG A 245 3.45 27.92 2.34
N GLN A 246 2.30 27.44 1.86
CA GLN A 246 1.21 28.30 1.38
C GLN A 246 0.54 29.10 2.50
N ARG A 247 0.38 28.52 3.71
CA ARG A 247 -0.12 29.23 4.89
C ARG A 247 0.87 30.26 5.44
N LYS A 248 2.18 29.99 5.35
CA LYS A 248 3.24 30.93 5.75
C LYS A 248 3.46 32.07 4.75
N GLN A 249 2.91 32.02 3.53
CA GLN A 249 2.91 33.18 2.64
C GLN A 249 1.88 34.20 3.16
N PRO A 250 2.32 35.37 3.67
CA PRO A 250 1.39 36.36 4.17
C PRO A 250 0.50 36.87 3.02
N ALA A 251 -0.77 37.13 3.32
CA ALA A 251 -1.80 37.58 2.37
C ALA A 251 -1.37 38.81 1.52
N GLY A 252 -0.34 39.56 1.95
CA GLY A 252 0.24 40.69 1.22
C GLY A 252 0.89 40.34 -0.12
N THR A 253 1.49 39.15 -0.29
CA THR A 253 2.16 38.79 -1.56
C THR A 253 1.17 38.42 -2.66
N ARG A 254 -0.02 37.92 -2.28
CA ARG A 254 -1.09 37.53 -3.22
C ARG A 254 -1.75 38.76 -3.85
N ARG A 255 -1.93 39.85 -3.09
CA ARG A 255 -2.45 41.15 -3.60
C ARG A 255 -1.48 41.82 -4.57
N ARG A 256 -0.16 41.69 -4.35
CA ARG A 256 0.85 42.33 -5.20
C ARG A 256 0.95 41.68 -6.59
N ARG A 257 0.79 40.35 -6.70
CA ARG A 257 0.77 39.65 -7.99
C ARG A 257 -0.50 39.90 -8.80
N SER A 258 -1.68 39.99 -8.17
CA SER A 258 -2.92 40.33 -8.89
C SER A 258 -2.98 41.80 -9.32
N ALA A 259 -2.35 42.72 -8.58
CA ALA A 259 -2.20 44.11 -9.01
C ALA A 259 -1.24 44.27 -10.21
N VAL A 260 -0.14 43.50 -10.24
CA VAL A 260 0.80 43.50 -11.38
C VAL A 260 0.18 42.83 -12.61
N ALA A 261 -0.52 41.71 -12.45
CA ALA A 261 -1.22 41.03 -13.56
C ALA A 261 -2.37 41.86 -14.16
N ARG A 262 -3.05 42.68 -13.36
CA ARG A 262 -4.04 43.66 -13.87
C ARG A 262 -3.41 44.84 -14.62
N ARG A 263 -2.17 45.21 -14.32
CA ARG A 263 -1.45 46.27 -15.07
C ARG A 263 -0.99 45.81 -16.45
N THR A 264 -0.69 44.52 -16.62
CA THR A 264 -0.26 43.96 -17.92
C THR A 264 -1.41 43.66 -18.88
N HIS A 265 -2.65 43.62 -18.39
CA HIS A 265 -3.85 43.39 -19.20
C HIS A 265 -4.62 44.68 -19.54
N ARG A 266 -3.95 45.84 -19.58
CA ARG A 266 -4.56 47.03 -20.19
C ARG A 266 -4.67 46.77 -21.71
N PRO A 267 -5.89 46.70 -22.28
CA PRO A 267 -6.06 46.48 -23.70
C PRO A 267 -5.32 47.59 -24.46
N ARG A 268 -4.42 47.21 -25.37
CA ARG A 268 -3.82 48.16 -26.30
C ARG A 268 -4.95 48.77 -27.15
N PRO A 269 -4.97 50.09 -27.36
CA PRO A 269 -5.92 50.71 -28.28
C PRO A 269 -5.76 50.03 -29.65
N GLN A 270 -6.87 49.49 -30.16
CA GLN A 270 -6.91 48.90 -31.50
C GLN A 270 -6.57 50.00 -32.53
N PRO A 271 -5.58 49.79 -33.41
CA PRO A 271 -5.34 50.70 -34.50
C PRO A 271 -6.54 50.66 -35.46
N TYR A 272 -7.03 51.86 -35.79
CA TYR A 272 -8.12 52.12 -36.72
C TYR A 272 -7.84 51.42 -38.06
N ARG A 273 -8.71 50.49 -38.48
CA ARG A 273 -8.60 49.77 -39.75
C ARG A 273 -9.49 50.51 -40.77
N PRO A 274 -8.92 51.20 -41.77
CA PRO A 274 -9.74 51.84 -42.79
C PRO A 274 -10.40 50.78 -43.67
N LEU A 275 -11.70 50.95 -43.90
CA LEU A 275 -12.50 50.21 -44.86
C LEU A 275 -12.07 50.61 -46.27
N GLY A 276 -11.26 49.78 -46.91
CA GLY A 276 -11.12 49.70 -48.36
C GLY A 276 -11.23 48.22 -48.71
N GLY A 277 -11.95 47.77 -49.72
CA GLY A 277 -12.40 48.41 -50.94
C GLY A 277 -12.45 47.29 -51.97
N THR A 278 -13.60 47.10 -52.58
CA THR A 278 -13.94 46.16 -53.65
C THR A 278 -12.97 46.17 -54.84
N ALA A 279 -12.59 44.99 -55.35
CA ALA A 279 -12.34 44.67 -56.77
C ALA A 279 -12.08 43.14 -56.89
N HIS A 280 -12.96 42.33 -57.49
CA HIS A 280 -13.13 42.00 -58.93
C HIS A 280 -11.96 41.25 -59.61
N LEU A 281 -12.32 40.17 -60.34
CA LEU A 281 -11.58 39.37 -61.34
C LEU A 281 -10.64 38.31 -60.75
N LEU A 282 -10.66 37.02 -61.13
CA LEU A 282 -11.22 36.25 -62.25
C LEU A 282 -11.50 34.82 -61.76
#